data_AF-A0A2R3IKZ4-F1
#
_entry.id   AF-A0A2R3IKZ4-F1
#
_cell.length_a   1.000
_cell.length_b   1.000
_cell.length_c   1.000
_cell.angle_alpha   90.00
_cell.angle_beta   90.00
_cell.angle_gamma   90.00
#
_symmetry.space_group_name_H-M   'P 1'
#
loop_
_entity.id
_entity.type
_entity.pdbx_description
1 polymer ?
#
loop_
_entity_poly.entity_id
_entity_poly.type
_entity_poly.pdbx_seq_one_letter_code
_entity_poly.pdbx_strand_id
1 'polypeptide(L)'
;MQFNAQVEMKEFGFNTNAKAPGFAEGHQWMHHVAPKKKYFFREMLVKPFMSWLYAPFGDSCMLLGPTGSGKSSLVEQVTAHLNWPCITVSAHSRMEMPELTGYNLPVTDPVSGDLNTKFVDGPLTQAMRNGFVFVLDEYDTLDPAVTVGLHAVMEGRPLVIAENNGEVVKPHANFRFVACGNTAGQGDASGVHAGTMQQNLASLDRFRVFEVPYLEADNEVATLLSALPMLPEDMARNMVKVANSIRNQHQGLGGNYLSVTMSTRTLLRWGRISCGYTHQGAANPLQLSLDESLLNRCDSVQKTAIRKIAQSVFGGDWKVAV
;
A
#
# COMPACT_ATOMS: atom_id res chain seq x y z
N MET A 1 -9.00 24.03 0.95
CA MET A 1 -7.62 23.82 1.45
C MET A 1 -6.64 24.45 0.46
N GLN A 2 -5.67 25.26 0.89
CA GLN A 2 -4.68 25.89 0.00
C GLN A 2 -3.27 25.55 0.47
N PHE A 3 -2.34 25.35 -0.46
CA PHE A 3 -0.94 25.13 -0.12
C PHE A 3 -0.36 26.40 0.51
N ASN A 4 0.21 26.25 1.69
CA ASN A 4 0.74 27.35 2.51
C ASN A 4 2.08 26.98 3.18
N ALA A 5 2.69 25.87 2.78
CA ALA A 5 4.02 25.46 3.19
C ALA A 5 4.85 25.01 1.99
N GLN A 6 6.16 24.89 2.20
CA GLN A 6 7.11 24.39 1.22
C GLN A 6 7.93 23.29 1.88
N VAL A 7 8.02 22.13 1.23
CA VAL A 7 8.75 20.96 1.71
C VAL A 7 9.99 20.78 0.85
N GLU A 8 11.15 20.66 1.49
CA GLU A 8 12.41 20.44 0.76
C GLU A 8 12.37 19.08 0.06
N MET A 9 12.76 19.02 -1.22
CA MET A 9 12.75 17.76 -1.97
C MET A 9 13.74 16.72 -1.40
N LYS A 10 14.69 17.15 -0.56
CA LYS A 10 15.60 16.27 0.20
C LYS A 10 14.85 15.33 1.15
N GLU A 11 13.69 15.73 1.65
CA GLU A 11 12.81 14.87 2.48
C GLU A 11 12.38 13.60 1.74
N PHE A 12 12.31 13.66 0.41
CA PHE A 12 11.97 12.53 -0.45
C PHE A 12 13.21 11.83 -1.05
N GLY A 13 14.40 12.10 -0.51
CA GLY A 13 15.65 11.49 -0.96
C GLY A 13 16.29 12.14 -2.19
N PHE A 14 15.75 13.24 -2.72
CA PHE A 14 16.32 13.91 -3.89
C PHE A 14 17.50 14.81 -3.53
N ASN A 15 18.61 14.69 -4.26
CA ASN A 15 19.75 15.60 -4.13
C ASN A 15 19.52 16.91 -4.92
N THR A 16 18.61 17.75 -4.43
CA THR A 16 18.27 19.05 -5.03
C THR A 16 17.82 20.05 -3.97
N ASN A 17 17.88 21.34 -4.27
CA ASN A 17 17.33 22.42 -3.44
C ASN A 17 15.91 22.84 -3.89
N ALA A 18 15.28 22.04 -4.77
CA ALA A 18 13.89 22.25 -5.15
C ALA A 18 12.95 22.05 -3.95
N LYS A 19 11.80 22.72 -4.00
CA LYS A 19 10.76 22.66 -2.97
C LYS A 19 9.43 22.24 -3.57
N ALA A 20 8.67 21.46 -2.81
CA ALA A 20 7.34 21.01 -3.18
C ALA A 20 6.28 21.77 -2.35
N PRO A 21 5.20 22.27 -2.96
CA PRO A 21 4.11 22.90 -2.22
C PRO A 21 3.43 21.89 -1.28
N GLY A 22 3.29 22.23 0.00
CA GLY A 22 2.62 21.40 1.00
C GLY A 22 1.67 22.21 1.87
N PHE A 23 1.18 21.58 2.93
CA PHE A 23 0.36 22.24 3.93
C PHE A 23 1.14 22.45 5.23
N ALA A 24 0.84 23.54 5.93
CA ALA A 24 1.45 23.86 7.21
C ALA A 24 1.02 22.84 8.28
N GLU A 25 1.92 22.54 9.21
CA GLU A 25 1.58 21.71 10.36
C GLU A 25 0.51 22.38 11.24
N GLY A 26 -0.31 21.57 11.92
CA GLY A 26 -1.34 22.06 12.84
C GLY A 26 -2.68 22.48 12.20
N HIS A 27 -2.88 22.27 10.90
CA HIS A 27 -4.18 22.52 10.28
C HIS A 27 -5.28 21.57 10.81
N GLN A 28 -6.56 21.97 10.67
CA GLN A 28 -7.70 21.23 11.24
C GLN A 28 -7.79 19.74 10.84
N TRP A 29 -7.25 19.37 9.68
CA TRP A 29 -7.27 18.00 9.15
C TRP A 29 -6.02 17.16 9.46
N MET A 30 -5.18 17.57 10.41
CA MET A 30 -3.92 16.86 10.71
C MET A 30 -4.14 15.41 11.18
N HIS A 31 -5.31 15.12 11.77
CA HIS A 31 -5.68 13.76 12.19
C HIS A 31 -5.89 12.80 11.00
N HIS A 32 -6.05 13.32 9.78
CA HIS A 32 -6.07 12.54 8.53
C HIS A 32 -4.69 12.49 7.84
N VAL A 33 -3.65 13.11 8.39
CA VAL A 33 -2.30 12.98 7.84
C VAL A 33 -1.66 11.72 8.45
N ALA A 34 -1.18 10.82 7.59
CA ALA A 34 -0.53 9.60 8.04
C ALA A 34 0.74 9.92 8.86
N PRO A 35 1.08 9.11 9.88
CA PRO A 35 2.30 9.34 10.64
C PRO A 35 3.54 9.17 9.75
N LYS A 36 4.45 10.14 9.82
CA LYS A 36 5.77 10.08 9.17
C LYS A 36 6.57 8.92 9.76
N LYS A 37 7.03 8.02 8.90
CA LYS A 37 7.87 6.87 9.25
C LYS A 37 9.18 6.97 8.49
N LYS A 38 10.21 6.28 8.99
CA LYS A 38 11.44 6.09 8.22
C LYS A 38 11.09 5.29 6.95
N TYR A 39 11.20 5.94 5.79
CA TYR A 39 10.77 5.39 4.51
C TYR A 39 11.87 5.58 3.47
N PHE A 40 12.14 4.53 2.69
CA PHE A 40 13.08 4.63 1.58
C PHE A 40 12.31 5.07 0.33
N PHE A 41 12.42 6.36 0.01
CA PHE A 41 11.81 6.92 -1.18
C PHE A 41 12.56 6.49 -2.43
N ARG A 42 11.85 5.79 -3.33
CA ARG A 42 12.38 5.41 -4.64
C ARG A 42 12.19 6.57 -5.59
N GLU A 43 13.27 7.25 -5.96
CA GLU A 43 13.22 8.41 -6.85
C GLU A 43 12.42 8.15 -8.14
N MET A 44 12.60 6.96 -8.73
CA MET A 44 11.92 6.54 -9.95
C MET A 44 10.39 6.49 -9.82
N LEU A 45 9.85 6.33 -8.62
CA LEU A 45 8.41 6.33 -8.37
C LEU A 45 7.92 7.68 -7.86
N VAL A 46 8.70 8.32 -6.99
CA VAL A 46 8.28 9.57 -6.34
C VAL A 46 8.20 10.72 -7.35
N LYS A 47 9.17 10.87 -8.27
CA LYS A 47 9.13 11.92 -9.30
C LYS A 47 7.85 11.88 -10.14
N PRO A 48 7.52 10.75 -10.81
CA PRO A 48 6.31 10.70 -11.62
C PRO A 48 5.03 10.74 -10.78
N PHE A 49 5.02 10.15 -9.57
CA PHE A 49 3.87 10.24 -8.67
C PHE A 49 3.61 11.69 -8.21
N MET A 50 4.64 12.44 -7.80
CA MET A 50 4.49 13.86 -7.43
C MET A 50 4.07 14.72 -8.63
N SER A 51 4.59 14.43 -9.83
CA SER A 51 4.15 15.10 -11.05
C SER A 51 2.64 14.94 -11.27
N TRP A 52 2.11 13.71 -11.14
CA TRP A 52 0.67 13.47 -11.16
C TRP A 52 -0.07 14.14 -9.98
N LEU A 53 0.50 14.08 -8.77
CA LEU A 53 -0.14 14.64 -7.57
C LEU A 53 -0.39 16.15 -7.70
N TYR A 54 0.55 16.90 -8.28
CA TYR A 54 0.35 18.33 -8.53
C TYR A 54 -0.39 18.63 -9.84
N ALA A 55 -0.23 17.78 -10.86
CA ALA A 55 -0.82 17.95 -12.18
C ALA A 55 -1.49 16.66 -12.66
N PRO A 56 -2.70 16.34 -12.14
CA PRO A 56 -3.39 15.10 -12.49
C PRO A 56 -3.94 15.12 -13.92
N PHE A 57 -4.20 16.31 -14.48
CA PHE A 57 -4.79 16.50 -15.82
C PHE A 57 -6.10 15.73 -16.07
N GLY A 58 -6.87 15.48 -15.00
CA GLY A 58 -8.13 14.73 -15.06
C GLY A 58 -7.99 13.24 -14.76
N ASP A 59 -6.75 12.72 -14.66
CA ASP A 59 -6.50 11.31 -14.43
C ASP A 59 -6.52 10.96 -12.94
N SER A 60 -7.09 9.80 -12.60
CA SER A 60 -6.80 9.13 -11.33
C SER A 60 -5.49 8.35 -11.39
N CYS A 61 -4.95 7.93 -10.24
CA CYS A 61 -3.71 7.15 -10.17
C CYS A 61 -4.01 5.69 -9.79
N MET A 62 -3.38 4.76 -10.49
CA MET A 62 -3.36 3.35 -10.11
C MET A 62 -1.93 2.93 -9.80
N LEU A 63 -1.69 2.39 -8.60
CA LEU A 63 -0.43 1.76 -8.24
C LEU A 63 -0.58 0.25 -8.39
N LEU A 64 0.20 -0.36 -9.27
CA LEU A 64 0.20 -1.80 -9.52
C LEU A 64 1.50 -2.42 -9.07
N GLY A 65 1.45 -3.61 -8.48
CA GLY A 65 2.65 -4.33 -8.11
C GLY A 65 2.36 -5.47 -7.15
N PRO A 66 3.36 -6.28 -6.81
CA PRO A 66 3.16 -7.45 -5.97
C PRO A 66 2.75 -7.07 -4.54
N THR A 67 2.18 -8.04 -3.82
CA THR A 67 1.76 -7.85 -2.43
C THR A 67 2.95 -7.46 -1.55
N GLY A 68 2.81 -6.34 -0.83
CA GLY A 68 3.85 -5.86 0.08
C GLY A 68 5.06 -5.21 -0.62
N SER A 69 4.90 -4.72 -1.86
CA SER A 69 5.89 -3.87 -2.56
C SER A 69 5.87 -2.39 -2.13
N GLY A 70 4.98 -2.02 -1.20
CA GLY A 70 4.90 -0.67 -0.62
C GLY A 70 4.05 0.33 -1.39
N LYS A 71 3.00 -0.12 -2.11
CA LYS A 71 2.05 0.73 -2.86
C LYS A 71 1.33 1.76 -2.00
N SER A 72 0.52 1.31 -1.03
CA SER A 72 -0.20 2.19 -0.11
C SER A 72 0.75 3.03 0.74
N SER A 73 1.84 2.43 1.22
CA SER A 73 2.87 3.16 1.98
C SER A 73 3.58 4.25 1.16
N LEU A 74 3.72 4.12 -0.16
CA LEU A 74 4.27 5.19 -1.01
C LEU A 74 3.39 6.44 -0.92
N VAL A 75 2.08 6.27 -1.08
CA VAL A 75 1.13 7.38 -1.04
C VAL A 75 1.07 7.99 0.35
N GLU A 76 0.88 7.16 1.38
CA GLU A 76 0.83 7.62 2.77
C GLU A 76 2.07 8.42 3.16
N GLN A 77 3.26 7.97 2.77
CA GLN A 77 4.49 8.65 3.16
C GLN A 77 4.74 9.90 2.33
N VAL A 78 4.41 9.91 1.03
CA VAL A 78 4.50 11.15 0.24
C VAL A 78 3.54 12.21 0.79
N THR A 79 2.28 11.85 1.05
CA THR A 79 1.28 12.79 1.57
C THR A 79 1.59 13.22 3.00
N ALA A 80 2.13 12.33 3.85
CA ALA A 80 2.58 12.67 5.20
C ALA A 80 3.69 13.74 5.21
N HIS A 81 4.68 13.63 4.32
CA HIS A 81 5.76 14.63 4.25
C HIS A 81 5.27 15.97 3.69
N LEU A 82 4.21 15.97 2.88
CA LEU A 82 3.53 17.18 2.39
C LEU A 82 2.48 17.74 3.36
N ASN A 83 2.24 17.07 4.50
CA ASN A 83 1.08 17.27 5.37
C ASN A 83 -0.24 17.31 4.59
N TRP A 84 -0.36 16.55 3.50
CA TRP A 84 -1.60 16.45 2.73
C TRP A 84 -2.46 15.37 3.38
N PRO A 85 -3.69 15.68 3.83
CA PRO A 85 -4.57 14.67 4.40
C PRO A 85 -4.83 13.51 3.44
N CYS A 86 -4.82 12.30 3.98
CA CYS A 86 -4.93 11.06 3.23
C CYS A 86 -5.88 10.10 3.95
N ILE A 87 -6.93 9.64 3.27
CA ILE A 87 -7.85 8.62 3.78
C ILE A 87 -7.62 7.36 2.95
N THR A 88 -7.17 6.28 3.61
CA THR A 88 -6.98 4.97 3.00
C THR A 88 -8.12 4.04 3.43
N VAL A 89 -8.79 3.43 2.46
CA VAL A 89 -9.85 2.43 2.66
C VAL A 89 -9.42 1.13 1.98
N SER A 90 -9.46 0.02 2.71
CA SER A 90 -9.23 -1.30 2.13
C SER A 90 -10.52 -1.83 1.52
N ALA A 91 -10.50 -2.06 0.21
CA ALA A 91 -11.62 -2.68 -0.50
C ALA A 91 -11.82 -4.14 -0.10
N HIS A 92 -13.04 -4.63 -0.29
CA HIS A 92 -13.39 -6.04 -0.17
C HIS A 92 -14.56 -6.38 -1.09
N SER A 93 -14.75 -7.67 -1.36
CA SER A 93 -15.76 -8.16 -2.31
C SER A 93 -17.22 -7.87 -1.92
N ARG A 94 -17.48 -7.56 -0.65
CA ARG A 94 -18.80 -7.19 -0.13
C ARG A 94 -18.98 -5.68 0.08
N MET A 95 -18.02 -4.87 -0.38
CA MET A 95 -18.07 -3.42 -0.17
C MET A 95 -19.21 -2.85 -0.98
N GLU A 96 -19.97 -1.93 -0.40
CA GLU A 96 -21.05 -1.22 -1.09
C GLU A 96 -20.79 0.30 -1.18
N MET A 97 -21.43 0.97 -2.12
CA MET A 97 -21.27 2.43 -2.31
C MET A 97 -21.51 3.26 -1.04
N PRO A 98 -22.52 2.98 -0.18
CA PRO A 98 -22.73 3.74 1.06
C PRO A 98 -21.55 3.70 2.04
N GLU A 99 -20.72 2.65 2.02
CA GLU A 99 -19.50 2.60 2.85
C GLU A 99 -18.46 3.64 2.41
N LEU A 100 -18.51 4.07 1.15
CA LEU A 100 -17.63 5.08 0.58
C LEU A 100 -18.28 6.47 0.61
N THR A 101 -19.55 6.57 0.21
CA THR A 101 -20.26 7.85 0.03
C THR A 101 -20.88 8.37 1.31
N GLY A 102 -21.33 7.49 2.20
CA GLY A 102 -21.97 7.85 3.46
C GLY A 102 -23.31 7.17 3.66
N TYR A 103 -23.86 7.34 4.87
CA TYR A 103 -25.07 6.67 5.31
C TYR A 103 -25.88 7.56 6.25
N ASN A 104 -27.18 7.28 6.35
CA ASN A 104 -28.08 7.96 7.28
C ASN A 104 -28.04 7.31 8.66
N LEU A 105 -27.77 8.11 9.69
CA LEU A 105 -27.88 7.68 11.08
C LEU A 105 -29.15 8.23 11.72
N PRO A 106 -29.90 7.42 12.49
CA PRO A 106 -30.95 7.93 13.35
C PRO A 106 -30.31 8.72 14.49
N VAL A 107 -30.80 9.94 14.71
CA VAL A 107 -30.36 10.83 15.78
C VAL A 107 -31.60 11.33 16.50
N THR A 108 -31.62 11.15 17.82
CA THR A 108 -32.67 11.71 18.67
C THR A 108 -32.35 13.16 18.98
N ASP A 109 -33.31 14.06 18.76
CA ASP A 109 -33.19 15.44 19.19
C ASP A 109 -33.15 15.49 20.73
N PRO A 110 -32.09 16.02 21.35
CA PRO A 110 -31.94 16.03 22.81
C PRO A 110 -32.93 16.98 23.52
N VAL A 111 -33.58 17.88 22.79
CA VAL A 111 -34.55 18.85 23.30
C VAL A 111 -35.98 18.39 23.06
N SER A 112 -36.32 17.99 21.81
CA SER A 112 -37.69 17.58 21.48
C SER A 112 -37.98 16.10 21.72
N GLY A 113 -36.95 15.25 21.74
CA GLY A 113 -37.09 13.79 21.82
C GLY A 113 -37.47 13.12 20.49
N ASP A 114 -37.61 13.89 19.41
CA ASP A 114 -37.99 13.36 18.11
C ASP A 114 -36.87 12.56 17.44
N LEU A 115 -37.24 11.52 16.70
CA LEU A 115 -36.31 10.72 15.90
C LEU A 115 -36.10 11.38 14.54
N ASN A 116 -34.91 11.94 14.32
CA ASN A 116 -34.48 12.51 13.05
C ASN A 116 -33.44 11.61 12.36
N THR A 117 -33.19 11.84 11.07
CA THR A 117 -32.09 11.21 10.35
C THR A 117 -31.03 12.25 9.98
N LYS A 118 -29.77 11.92 10.26
CA LYS A 118 -28.61 12.74 9.88
C LYS A 118 -27.74 11.94 8.92
N PHE A 119 -27.48 12.50 7.74
CA PHE A 119 -26.50 11.93 6.82
C PHE A 119 -25.09 12.13 7.36
N VAL A 120 -24.28 11.07 7.34
CA VAL A 120 -22.87 11.09 7.72
C VAL A 120 -22.05 10.78 6.47
N ASP A 121 -21.19 11.72 6.10
CA ASP A 121 -20.29 11.56 4.96
C ASP A 121 -19.36 10.36 5.16
N GLY A 122 -19.32 9.50 4.15
CA GLY A 122 -18.34 8.43 4.03
C GLY A 122 -16.95 8.96 3.68
N PRO A 123 -15.91 8.10 3.73
CA PRO A 123 -14.52 8.48 3.53
C PRO A 123 -14.26 9.11 2.15
N LEU A 124 -14.93 8.65 1.09
CA LEU A 124 -14.79 9.23 -0.25
C LEU A 124 -15.38 10.65 -0.29
N THR A 125 -16.59 10.82 0.25
CA THR A 125 -17.27 12.12 0.28
C THR A 125 -16.48 13.14 1.09
N GLN A 126 -15.95 12.76 2.25
CA GLN A 126 -15.08 13.61 3.06
C GLN A 126 -13.84 14.05 2.28
N ALA A 127 -13.18 13.11 1.59
CA ALA A 127 -12.00 13.41 0.80
C ALA A 127 -12.31 14.36 -0.37
N MET A 128 -13.41 14.11 -1.10
CA MET A 128 -13.85 14.95 -2.22
C MET A 128 -14.16 16.38 -1.79
N ARG A 129 -14.91 16.57 -0.69
CA ARG A 129 -15.27 17.92 -0.20
C ARG A 129 -14.05 18.72 0.25
N ASN A 130 -13.11 18.07 0.94
CA ASN A 130 -12.05 18.77 1.65
C ASN A 130 -10.71 18.80 0.90
N GLY A 131 -10.59 18.07 -0.21
CA GLY A 131 -9.38 18.03 -1.04
C GLY A 131 -8.30 17.12 -0.48
N PHE A 132 -8.70 15.98 0.09
CA PHE A 132 -7.78 14.97 0.57
C PHE A 132 -7.33 14.05 -0.57
N VAL A 133 -6.27 13.30 -0.32
CA VAL A 133 -5.94 12.12 -1.11
C VAL A 133 -6.78 10.95 -0.60
N PHE A 134 -7.61 10.38 -1.46
CA PHE A 134 -8.35 9.16 -1.18
C PHE A 134 -7.62 7.97 -1.80
N VAL A 135 -7.33 6.96 -0.99
CA VAL A 135 -6.65 5.72 -1.41
C VAL A 135 -7.59 4.55 -1.23
N LEU A 136 -7.91 3.87 -2.32
CA LEU A 136 -8.65 2.61 -2.33
C LEU A 136 -7.65 1.46 -2.50
N ASP A 137 -7.25 0.86 -1.38
CA ASP A 137 -6.32 -0.27 -1.36
C ASP A 137 -7.06 -1.57 -1.71
N GLU A 138 -6.35 -2.52 -2.31
CA GLU A 138 -6.92 -3.77 -2.82
C GLU A 138 -8.09 -3.58 -3.81
N TYR A 139 -8.00 -2.56 -4.67
CA TYR A 139 -9.04 -2.18 -5.64
C TYR A 139 -9.54 -3.35 -6.49
N ASP A 140 -8.65 -4.27 -6.87
CA ASP A 140 -8.99 -5.44 -7.68
C ASP A 140 -10.01 -6.38 -6.99
N THR A 141 -10.24 -6.25 -5.68
CA THR A 141 -11.22 -7.07 -4.93
C THR A 141 -12.65 -6.54 -4.99
N LEU A 142 -12.84 -5.31 -5.49
CA LEU A 142 -14.17 -4.69 -5.56
C LEU A 142 -15.08 -5.43 -6.53
N ASP A 143 -16.36 -5.45 -6.16
CA ASP A 143 -17.41 -5.81 -7.10
C ASP A 143 -17.41 -4.82 -8.28
N PRO A 144 -17.43 -5.30 -9.54
CA PRO A 144 -17.47 -4.43 -10.71
C PRO A 144 -18.61 -3.39 -10.71
N ALA A 145 -19.75 -3.67 -10.07
CA ALA A 145 -20.86 -2.73 -9.97
C ALA A 145 -20.48 -1.49 -9.13
N VAL A 146 -19.71 -1.67 -8.06
CA VAL A 146 -19.19 -0.58 -7.24
C VAL A 146 -18.14 0.21 -8.01
N THR A 147 -17.26 -0.49 -8.72
CA THR A 147 -16.27 0.14 -9.61
C THR A 147 -16.93 1.07 -10.63
N VAL A 148 -18.03 0.64 -11.27
CA VAL A 148 -18.79 1.48 -12.22
C VAL A 148 -19.37 2.72 -11.53
N GLY A 149 -19.86 2.59 -10.30
CA GLY A 149 -20.34 3.72 -9.50
C GLY A 149 -19.26 4.78 -9.24
N LEU A 150 -17.98 4.39 -9.22
CA LEU A 150 -16.85 5.29 -8.98
C LEU A 150 -16.28 5.96 -10.25
N HIS A 151 -16.72 5.57 -11.46
CA HIS A 151 -16.17 6.08 -12.72
C HIS A 151 -16.23 7.60 -12.85
N ALA A 152 -17.34 8.22 -12.43
CA ALA A 152 -17.49 9.66 -12.47
C ALA A 152 -16.44 10.35 -11.59
N VAL A 153 -16.19 9.82 -10.40
CA VAL A 153 -15.20 10.37 -9.47
C VAL A 153 -13.78 10.18 -10.00
N MET A 154 -13.50 9.04 -10.62
CA MET A 154 -12.18 8.75 -11.21
C MET A 154 -11.83 9.68 -12.38
N GLU A 155 -12.85 10.17 -13.10
CA GLU A 155 -12.72 11.17 -14.17
C GLU A 155 -12.74 12.62 -13.63
N GLY A 156 -12.75 12.82 -12.30
CA GLY A 156 -12.83 14.14 -11.68
C GLY A 156 -14.20 14.82 -11.82
N ARG A 157 -15.27 14.07 -12.14
CA ARG A 157 -16.64 14.58 -12.20
C ARG A 157 -17.30 14.57 -10.82
N PRO A 158 -18.40 15.34 -10.62
CA PRO A 158 -19.13 15.34 -9.36
C PRO A 158 -19.71 13.98 -8.99
N LEU A 159 -19.76 13.69 -7.69
CA LEU A 159 -20.46 12.56 -7.10
C LEU A 159 -21.89 12.96 -6.75
N VAL A 160 -22.88 12.13 -7.10
CA VAL A 160 -24.27 12.32 -6.69
C VAL A 160 -24.59 11.33 -5.57
N ILE A 161 -25.07 11.84 -4.45
CA ILE A 161 -25.45 11.04 -3.27
C ILE A 161 -26.97 11.04 -3.17
N ALA A 162 -27.60 9.99 -3.71
CA ALA A 162 -29.06 9.87 -3.73
C ALA A 162 -29.63 9.81 -2.30
N GLU A 163 -28.95 9.13 -1.40
CA GLU A 163 -29.30 8.92 0.00
C GLU A 163 -29.30 10.21 0.83
N ASN A 164 -28.61 11.25 0.34
CA ASN A 164 -28.58 12.58 0.94
C ASN A 164 -29.37 13.60 0.09
N ASN A 165 -30.63 13.27 -0.22
CA ASN A 165 -31.53 14.12 -1.01
C ASN A 165 -30.99 14.50 -2.39
N GLY A 166 -30.21 13.63 -3.03
CA GLY A 166 -29.62 13.89 -4.35
C GLY A 166 -28.50 14.94 -4.34
N GLU A 167 -27.80 15.09 -3.22
CA GLU A 167 -26.68 16.03 -3.11
C GLU A 167 -25.63 15.80 -4.21
N VAL A 168 -25.14 16.88 -4.80
CA VAL A 168 -24.06 16.86 -5.79
C VAL A 168 -22.76 17.39 -5.18
N VAL A 169 -21.83 16.49 -4.89
CA VAL A 169 -20.51 16.79 -4.34
C VAL A 169 -19.52 17.02 -5.46
N LYS A 170 -19.13 18.29 -5.66
CA LYS A 170 -18.07 18.65 -6.61
C LYS A 170 -16.70 18.38 -5.97
N PRO A 171 -15.76 17.72 -6.67
CA PRO A 171 -14.44 17.46 -6.11
C PRO A 171 -13.69 18.78 -5.91
N HIS A 172 -13.09 18.93 -4.73
CA HIS A 172 -12.17 20.03 -4.44
C HIS A 172 -10.95 19.97 -5.38
N ALA A 173 -10.36 21.11 -5.73
CA ALA A 173 -9.22 21.17 -6.67
C ALA A 173 -7.99 20.32 -6.25
N ASN A 174 -7.82 20.14 -4.93
CA ASN A 174 -6.79 19.29 -4.32
C ASN A 174 -7.25 17.83 -4.07
N PHE A 175 -8.46 17.43 -4.45
CA PHE A 175 -8.88 16.03 -4.32
C PHE A 175 -8.06 15.16 -5.26
N ARG A 176 -7.62 13.99 -4.77
CA ARG A 176 -6.90 12.99 -5.57
C ARG A 176 -7.44 11.62 -5.28
N PHE A 177 -7.71 10.85 -6.33
CA PHE A 177 -8.12 9.46 -6.23
C PHE A 177 -6.95 8.55 -6.61
N VAL A 178 -6.56 7.67 -5.69
CA VAL A 178 -5.56 6.63 -5.90
C VAL A 178 -6.21 5.27 -5.67
N ALA A 179 -5.99 4.34 -6.59
CA ALA A 179 -6.25 2.92 -6.38
C ALA A 179 -4.94 2.15 -6.25
N CYS A 180 -4.90 1.11 -5.41
CA CYS A 180 -3.78 0.17 -5.34
C CYS A 180 -4.27 -1.23 -5.69
N GLY A 181 -3.56 -1.91 -6.59
CA GLY A 181 -3.91 -3.24 -7.08
C GLY A 181 -2.69 -4.15 -7.23
N ASN A 182 -2.97 -5.44 -7.43
CA ASN A 182 -1.97 -6.48 -7.68
C ASN A 182 -2.07 -7.05 -9.11
N THR A 183 -3.25 -7.06 -9.73
CA THR A 183 -3.51 -7.81 -10.97
C THR A 183 -3.81 -6.94 -12.19
N ALA A 184 -3.68 -5.62 -12.07
CA ALA A 184 -4.04 -4.70 -13.16
C ALA A 184 -5.48 -4.90 -13.66
N GLY A 185 -6.41 -5.32 -12.78
CA GLY A 185 -7.77 -5.67 -13.18
C GLY A 185 -7.91 -6.98 -13.99
N GLN A 186 -6.86 -7.77 -14.19
CA GLN A 186 -6.94 -9.05 -14.91
C GLN A 186 -7.55 -10.19 -14.08
N GLY A 187 -7.87 -9.94 -12.80
CA GLY A 187 -8.32 -10.96 -11.87
C GLY A 187 -7.23 -11.99 -11.57
N ASP A 188 -7.64 -13.16 -11.06
CA ASP A 188 -6.70 -14.21 -10.68
C ASP A 188 -6.37 -15.19 -11.82
N ALA A 189 -5.70 -14.71 -12.87
CA ALA A 189 -5.30 -15.56 -14.00
C ALA A 189 -4.28 -16.66 -13.64
N SER A 190 -3.68 -16.61 -12.44
CA SER A 190 -2.59 -17.50 -12.01
C SER A 190 -2.88 -18.32 -10.74
N GLY A 191 -4.04 -18.12 -10.09
CA GLY A 191 -4.37 -18.73 -8.80
C GLY A 191 -3.64 -18.11 -7.60
N VAL A 192 -2.92 -17.00 -7.80
CA VAL A 192 -2.03 -16.36 -6.81
C VAL A 192 -2.76 -15.28 -6.01
N HIS A 193 -3.76 -14.63 -6.60
CA HIS A 193 -4.48 -13.50 -6.00
C HIS A 193 -5.94 -13.86 -5.77
N ALA A 194 -6.15 -14.90 -4.94
CA ALA A 194 -7.47 -15.38 -4.56
C ALA A 194 -8.34 -14.22 -4.02
N GLY A 195 -9.50 -14.02 -4.64
CA GLY A 195 -10.45 -12.95 -4.28
C GLY A 195 -10.36 -11.68 -5.13
N THR A 196 -9.42 -11.59 -6.07
CA THR A 196 -9.43 -10.52 -7.09
C THR A 196 -10.46 -10.81 -8.18
N MET A 197 -11.20 -9.78 -8.56
CA MET A 197 -12.21 -9.80 -9.61
C MET A 197 -11.63 -9.21 -10.89
N GLN A 198 -12.05 -9.75 -12.04
CA GLN A 198 -11.73 -9.16 -13.32
C GLN A 198 -12.44 -7.81 -13.44
N GLN A 199 -11.68 -6.75 -13.65
CA GLN A 199 -12.19 -5.40 -13.87
C GLN A 199 -12.37 -5.16 -15.36
N ASN A 200 -13.33 -4.30 -15.71
CA ASN A 200 -13.54 -3.90 -17.10
C ASN A 200 -12.37 -2.99 -17.55
N LEU A 201 -11.86 -3.23 -18.76
CA LEU A 201 -10.86 -2.39 -19.45
C LEU A 201 -11.23 -0.90 -19.43
N ALA A 202 -12.51 -0.57 -19.55
CA ALA A 202 -12.97 0.81 -19.46
C ALA A 202 -12.62 1.46 -18.11
N SER A 203 -12.69 0.72 -17.01
CA SER A 203 -12.31 1.23 -15.67
C SER A 203 -10.82 1.57 -15.61
N LEU A 204 -9.97 0.79 -16.28
CA LEU A 204 -8.51 0.98 -16.27
C LEU A 204 -8.07 2.19 -17.09
N ASP A 205 -8.79 2.54 -18.16
CA ASP A 205 -8.51 3.70 -19.02
C ASP A 205 -8.62 5.06 -18.28
N ARG A 206 -9.24 5.07 -17.09
CA ARG A 206 -9.40 6.25 -16.22
C ARG A 206 -8.20 6.50 -15.30
N PHE A 207 -7.20 5.62 -15.36
CA PHE A 207 -6.04 5.68 -14.50
C PHE A 207 -4.76 5.94 -15.29
N ARG A 208 -3.93 6.84 -14.73
CA ARG A 208 -2.49 6.79 -14.95
C ARG A 208 -1.90 5.68 -14.09
N VAL A 209 -1.35 4.66 -14.74
CA VAL A 209 -0.85 3.46 -14.08
C VAL A 209 0.65 3.60 -13.77
N PHE A 210 1.03 3.32 -12.52
CA PHE A 210 2.43 3.24 -12.09
C PHE A 210 2.74 1.85 -11.55
N GLU A 211 3.80 1.24 -12.08
CA GLU A 211 4.31 -0.03 -11.57
C GLU A 211 5.21 0.19 -10.35
N VAL A 212 4.93 -0.55 -9.29
CA VAL A 212 5.60 -0.50 -8.00
C VAL A 212 6.25 -1.87 -7.75
N PRO A 213 7.48 -2.09 -8.26
CA PRO A 213 8.19 -3.35 -8.08
C PRO A 213 8.65 -3.51 -6.62
N TYR A 214 9.30 -4.63 -6.29
CA TYR A 214 10.07 -4.71 -5.04
C TYR A 214 11.27 -3.75 -5.07
N LEU A 215 11.90 -3.54 -3.91
CA LEU A 215 13.12 -2.75 -3.83
C LEU A 215 14.28 -3.49 -4.52
N GLU A 216 15.15 -2.73 -5.18
CA GLU A 216 16.47 -3.22 -5.62
C GLU A 216 17.24 -3.79 -4.42
N ALA A 217 18.06 -4.80 -4.66
CA ALA A 217 18.69 -5.59 -3.59
C ALA A 217 19.45 -4.72 -2.58
N ASP A 218 20.30 -3.80 -3.03
CA ASP A 218 21.05 -2.91 -2.14
C ASP A 218 20.16 -1.94 -1.36
N ASN A 219 19.08 -1.46 -1.97
CA ASN A 219 18.11 -0.59 -1.31
C ASN A 219 17.27 -1.36 -0.28
N GLU A 220 16.94 -2.62 -0.55
CA GLU A 220 16.24 -3.49 0.39
C GLU A 220 17.14 -3.83 1.59
N VAL A 221 18.43 -4.13 1.35
CA VAL A 221 19.44 -4.30 2.42
C VAL A 221 19.54 -3.04 3.28
N ALA A 222 19.68 -1.86 2.66
CA ALA A 222 19.72 -0.60 3.38
C ALA A 222 18.45 -0.37 4.22
N THR A 223 17.28 -0.75 3.69
CA THR A 223 16.01 -0.69 4.41
C THR A 223 15.99 -1.64 5.62
N LEU A 224 16.53 -2.86 5.48
CA LEU A 224 16.66 -3.82 6.59
C LEU A 224 17.56 -3.27 7.69
N LEU A 225 18.77 -2.83 7.37
CA LEU A 225 19.75 -2.32 8.33
C LEU A 225 19.24 -1.06 9.05
N SER A 226 18.56 -0.21 8.28
CA SER A 226 17.90 0.98 8.77
C SER A 226 16.80 0.69 9.80
N ALA A 227 16.03 -0.39 9.60
CA ALA A 227 14.93 -0.80 10.47
C ALA A 227 15.36 -1.75 11.60
N LEU A 228 16.47 -2.47 11.42
CA LEU A 228 17.00 -3.49 12.32
C LEU A 228 18.50 -3.23 12.56
N PRO A 229 18.88 -2.26 13.41
CA PRO A 229 20.29 -1.90 13.63
C PRO A 229 21.16 -3.02 14.19
N MET A 230 20.55 -4.05 14.81
CA MET A 230 21.25 -5.22 15.35
C MET A 230 21.49 -6.32 14.31
N LEU A 231 20.94 -6.20 13.10
CA LEU A 231 21.10 -7.19 12.05
C LEU A 231 22.44 -6.97 11.32
N PRO A 232 23.34 -7.97 11.26
CA PRO A 232 24.59 -7.85 10.49
C PRO A 232 24.33 -7.64 8.99
N GLU A 233 25.17 -6.83 8.34
CA GLU A 233 25.04 -6.53 6.90
C GLU A 233 25.10 -7.78 6.02
N ASP A 234 26.04 -8.70 6.28
CA ASP A 234 26.14 -9.95 5.52
C ASP A 234 24.87 -10.80 5.65
N MET A 235 24.27 -10.83 6.85
CA MET A 235 23.01 -11.51 7.10
C MET A 235 21.86 -10.85 6.33
N ALA A 236 21.78 -9.52 6.34
CA ALA A 236 20.78 -8.78 5.57
C ALA A 236 20.91 -9.04 4.07
N ARG A 237 22.13 -9.02 3.52
CA ARG A 237 22.43 -9.34 2.11
C ARG A 237 21.99 -10.76 1.76
N ASN A 238 22.28 -11.73 2.61
CA ASN A 238 21.88 -13.12 2.40
C ASN A 238 20.35 -13.32 2.52
N MET A 239 19.69 -12.64 3.46
CA MET A 239 18.22 -12.65 3.56
C MET A 239 17.56 -12.08 2.29
N VAL A 240 18.07 -10.99 1.74
CA VAL A 240 17.58 -10.39 0.48
C VAL A 240 17.81 -11.33 -0.71
N LYS A 241 18.97 -12.01 -0.80
CA LYS A 241 19.22 -13.04 -1.82
C LYS A 241 18.19 -14.17 -1.78
N VAL A 242 17.88 -14.68 -0.58
CA VAL A 242 16.84 -15.70 -0.39
C VAL A 242 15.47 -15.18 -0.84
N ALA A 243 15.10 -13.97 -0.42
CA ALA A 243 13.83 -13.35 -0.80
C ALA A 243 13.70 -13.20 -2.31
N ASN A 244 14.74 -12.72 -3.01
CA ASN A 244 14.75 -12.59 -4.45
C ASN A 244 14.66 -13.93 -5.18
N SER A 245 15.34 -14.97 -4.67
CA SER A 245 15.21 -16.32 -5.23
C SER A 245 13.78 -16.86 -5.12
N ILE A 246 13.11 -16.64 -3.98
CA ILE A 246 11.70 -17.01 -3.78
C ILE A 246 10.80 -16.21 -4.73
N ARG A 247 11.00 -14.89 -4.86
CA ARG A 247 10.22 -14.02 -5.76
C ARG A 247 10.34 -14.45 -7.21
N ASN A 248 11.55 -14.77 -7.67
CA ASN A 248 11.79 -15.23 -9.04
C ASN A 248 11.05 -16.54 -9.33
N GLN A 249 11.16 -17.53 -8.44
CA GLN A 249 10.43 -18.80 -8.59
C GLN A 249 8.91 -18.62 -8.49
N HIS A 250 8.43 -17.68 -7.68
CA HIS A 250 7.01 -17.35 -7.63
C HIS A 250 6.49 -16.77 -8.95
N GLN A 251 7.31 -15.99 -9.66
CA GLN A 251 7.00 -15.47 -10.99
C GLN A 251 7.20 -16.51 -12.12
N GLY A 252 7.52 -17.77 -11.78
CA GLY A 252 7.81 -18.82 -12.75
C GLY A 252 9.15 -18.67 -13.47
N LEU A 253 10.01 -17.74 -13.02
CA LEU A 253 11.34 -17.56 -13.58
C LEU A 253 12.25 -18.70 -13.10
N GLY A 254 12.81 -19.45 -14.04
CA GLY A 254 13.75 -20.55 -13.74
C GLY A 254 13.11 -21.95 -13.64
N GLY A 255 11.88 -22.14 -14.13
CA GLY A 255 11.26 -23.46 -14.33
C GLY A 255 10.67 -24.13 -13.07
N ASN A 256 10.93 -23.59 -11.88
CA ASN A 256 10.30 -23.99 -10.63
C ASN A 256 9.27 -22.94 -10.20
N TYR A 257 8.09 -23.40 -9.78
CA TYR A 257 6.99 -22.53 -9.34
C TYR A 257 6.75 -22.65 -7.83
N LEU A 258 6.76 -21.52 -7.13
CA LEU A 258 6.32 -21.42 -5.74
C LEU A 258 4.99 -20.67 -5.68
N SER A 259 3.98 -21.19 -4.98
CA SER A 259 2.72 -20.43 -4.81
C SER A 259 2.85 -19.29 -3.80
N VAL A 260 3.93 -19.27 -3.02
CA VAL A 260 4.21 -18.24 -2.03
C VAL A 260 5.31 -17.29 -2.50
N THR A 261 5.15 -16.01 -2.15
CA THR A 261 6.16 -14.97 -2.35
C THR A 261 6.69 -14.45 -1.01
N MET A 262 7.85 -13.78 -1.06
CA MET A 262 8.46 -13.15 0.11
C MET A 262 8.45 -11.63 -0.02
N SER A 263 7.46 -10.98 0.57
CA SER A 263 7.38 -9.51 0.61
C SER A 263 8.47 -8.88 1.48
N THR A 264 8.77 -7.59 1.28
CA THR A 264 9.67 -6.83 2.17
C THR A 264 9.17 -6.82 3.62
N ARG A 265 7.85 -6.88 3.84
CA ARG A 265 7.25 -7.03 5.17
C ARG A 265 7.63 -8.36 5.84
N THR A 266 7.56 -9.46 5.09
CA THR A 266 7.97 -10.79 5.56
C THR A 266 9.47 -10.82 5.84
N LEU A 267 10.27 -10.19 4.99
CA LEU A 267 11.71 -10.08 5.15
C LEU A 267 12.11 -9.30 6.41
N LEU A 268 11.47 -8.15 6.68
CA LEU A 268 11.65 -7.40 7.93
C LEU A 268 11.22 -8.21 9.16
N ARG A 269 10.14 -8.99 9.06
CA ARG A 269 9.70 -9.90 10.12
C ARG A 269 10.76 -10.97 10.38
N TRP A 270 11.29 -11.59 9.31
CA TRP A 270 12.33 -12.61 9.42
C TRP A 270 13.54 -12.05 10.17
N GLY A 271 14.10 -10.93 9.70
CA GLY A 271 15.25 -10.29 10.36
C GLY A 271 15.00 -9.94 11.83
N ARG A 272 13.81 -9.42 12.17
CA ARG A 272 13.45 -9.07 13.55
C ARG A 272 13.42 -10.30 14.47
N ILE A 273 12.75 -11.37 14.04
CA ILE A 273 12.65 -12.61 14.82
C ILE A 273 14.03 -13.28 14.92
N SER A 274 14.82 -13.27 13.83
CA SER A 274 16.20 -13.78 13.85
C SER A 274 17.05 -13.06 14.90
N CYS A 275 17.01 -11.72 14.97
CA CYS A 275 17.74 -10.95 15.98
C CYS A 275 17.31 -11.34 17.41
N GLY A 276 16.00 -11.53 17.63
CA GLY A 276 15.46 -11.97 18.91
C GLY A 276 16.00 -13.36 19.33
N TYR A 277 15.95 -14.33 18.43
CA TYR A 277 16.47 -15.68 18.70
C TYR A 277 17.99 -15.71 18.90
N THR A 278 18.74 -14.91 18.14
CA THR A 278 20.19 -14.77 18.33
C THR A 278 20.50 -14.22 19.72
N HIS A 279 19.75 -13.23 20.20
CA HIS A 279 19.94 -12.67 21.54
C HIS A 279 19.63 -13.68 22.65
N GLN A 280 18.66 -14.57 22.43
CA GLN A 280 18.32 -15.65 23.36
C GLN A 280 19.27 -16.86 23.31
N GLY A 281 20.26 -16.86 22.40
CA GLY A 281 21.20 -17.97 22.25
C GLY A 281 20.58 -19.24 21.64
N ALA A 282 19.53 -19.10 20.82
CA ALA A 282 18.93 -20.22 20.12
C ALA A 282 19.96 -20.93 19.21
N ALA A 283 19.84 -22.25 19.06
CA ALA A 283 20.79 -23.04 18.28
C ALA A 283 20.74 -22.72 16.76
N ASN A 284 19.56 -22.41 16.22
CA ASN A 284 19.29 -22.18 14.80
C ASN A 284 18.35 -20.97 14.57
N PRO A 285 18.76 -19.76 14.96
CA PRO A 285 17.88 -18.58 15.00
C PRO A 285 17.31 -18.23 13.61
N LEU A 286 18.12 -18.38 12.55
CA LEU A 286 17.71 -18.10 11.17
C LEU A 286 16.65 -19.06 10.64
N GLN A 287 16.75 -20.35 10.98
CA GLN A 287 15.82 -21.37 10.53
C GLN A 287 14.47 -21.22 11.24
N LEU A 288 14.48 -21.12 12.58
CA LEU A 288 13.26 -20.96 13.38
C LEU A 288 12.48 -19.70 12.97
N SER A 289 13.20 -18.59 12.81
CA SER A 289 12.59 -17.34 12.35
C SER A 289 12.09 -17.38 10.91
N LEU A 290 12.73 -18.15 10.01
CA LEU A 290 12.20 -18.36 8.65
C LEU A 290 10.93 -19.20 8.69
N ASP A 291 10.91 -20.23 9.53
CA ASP A 291 9.73 -21.08 9.74
C ASP A 291 8.54 -20.25 10.22
N GLU A 292 8.72 -19.42 11.24
CA GLU A 292 7.66 -18.54 11.76
C GLU A 292 7.25 -17.41 10.82
N SER A 293 8.21 -16.83 10.09
CA SER A 293 7.92 -15.68 9.22
C SER A 293 7.25 -16.07 7.91
N LEU A 294 7.55 -17.25 7.37
CA LEU A 294 7.06 -17.69 6.07
C LEU A 294 6.64 -19.16 6.01
N LEU A 295 7.45 -20.10 6.50
CA LEU A 295 7.28 -21.52 6.12
C LEU A 295 6.13 -22.23 6.83
N ASN A 296 5.72 -21.81 8.03
CA ASN A 296 4.66 -22.49 8.78
C ASN A 296 3.30 -22.51 8.07
N ARG A 297 3.06 -21.57 7.14
CA ARG A 297 1.86 -21.50 6.29
C ARG A 297 2.02 -22.14 4.91
N CYS A 298 3.16 -22.75 4.59
CA CYS A 298 3.44 -23.40 3.31
C CYS A 298 3.18 -24.91 3.38
N ASP A 299 2.94 -25.54 2.22
CA ASP A 299 2.92 -27.00 2.11
C ASP A 299 4.33 -27.61 2.28
N SER A 300 4.41 -28.92 2.53
CA SER A 300 5.67 -29.62 2.80
C SER A 300 6.69 -29.54 1.65
N VAL A 301 6.23 -29.48 0.40
CA VAL A 301 7.08 -29.39 -0.80
C VAL A 301 7.73 -28.02 -0.86
N GLN A 302 6.96 -26.95 -0.66
CA GLN A 302 7.42 -25.57 -0.64
C GLN A 302 8.35 -25.30 0.54
N LYS A 303 8.04 -25.81 1.73
CA LYS A 303 8.95 -25.70 2.90
C LYS A 303 10.32 -26.27 2.56
N THR A 304 10.35 -27.44 1.92
CA THR A 304 11.59 -28.12 1.55
C THR A 304 12.35 -27.32 0.48
N ALA A 305 11.66 -26.82 -0.54
CA ALA A 305 12.27 -26.00 -1.58
C ALA A 305 12.89 -24.71 -1.02
N ILE A 306 12.15 -23.97 -0.19
CA ILE A 306 12.63 -22.70 0.38
C ILE A 306 13.78 -22.93 1.37
N ARG A 307 13.75 -24.01 2.16
CA ARG A 307 14.88 -24.37 3.02
C ARG A 307 16.15 -24.68 2.23
N LYS A 308 16.04 -25.35 1.07
CA LYS A 308 17.19 -25.59 0.19
C LYS A 308 17.75 -24.28 -0.38
N ILE A 309 16.89 -23.33 -0.75
CA ILE A 309 17.31 -21.98 -1.17
C ILE A 309 18.07 -21.28 -0.03
N ALA A 310 17.52 -21.31 1.19
CA ALA A 310 18.17 -20.67 2.32
C ALA A 310 19.51 -21.34 2.65
N GLN A 311 19.58 -22.67 2.63
CA GLN A 311 20.81 -23.41 2.86
C GLN A 311 21.88 -23.13 1.81
N SER A 312 21.52 -22.97 0.53
CA SER A 312 22.48 -22.64 -0.53
C SER A 312 23.05 -21.23 -0.39
N VAL A 313 22.28 -20.29 0.15
CA VAL A 313 22.71 -18.90 0.35
C VAL A 313 23.51 -18.72 1.65
N PHE A 314 23.07 -19.33 2.76
CA PHE A 314 23.69 -19.17 4.07
C PHE A 314 24.80 -20.18 4.36
N GLY A 315 24.88 -21.29 3.61
CA GLY A 315 25.95 -22.27 3.75
C GLY A 315 26.12 -22.78 5.19
N GLY A 316 27.33 -22.64 5.75
CA GLY A 316 27.66 -23.07 7.11
C GLY A 316 26.95 -22.32 8.24
N ASP A 317 26.43 -21.12 7.97
CA ASP A 317 25.61 -20.36 8.93
C ASP A 317 24.18 -20.90 9.02
N TRP A 318 23.77 -21.72 8.05
CA TRP A 318 22.50 -22.43 8.06
C TRP A 318 22.55 -23.69 8.93
N LYS A 319 22.45 -23.50 10.25
CA LYS A 319 22.35 -24.62 11.19
C LYS A 319 20.96 -25.25 11.10
N VAL A 320 20.90 -26.49 10.63
CA VAL A 320 19.67 -27.30 10.63
C VAL A 320 19.47 -27.86 12.05
N ALA A 321 18.28 -27.70 12.63
CA ALA A 321 17.92 -28.46 13.83
C ALA A 321 18.00 -29.96 13.52
N VAL A 322 18.85 -30.68 14.25
CA VAL A 322 18.93 -32.14 14.25
C VAL A 322 17.68 -32.72 14.92
#